data_AF-A0A954S3W0-F1
#
_entry.id   AF-A0A954S3W0-F1
#
_cell.length_a   1.000
_cell.length_b   1.000
_cell.length_c   1.000
_cell.angle_alpha   90.00
_cell.angle_beta   90.00
_cell.angle_gamma   90.00
#
_symmetry.space_group_name_H-M   'P 1'
#
loop_
_entity.id
_entity.type
_entity.pdbx_description
1 polymer ?
#
loop_
_entity_poly.entity_id
_entity_poly.type
_entity_poly.pdbx_seq_one_letter_code
_entity_poly.pdbx_strand_id
1 'polypeptide(L)'
;MKSQITQRVFCVGMALLVLAVTMQDASAQKRSVADRRQHPGKGFWSNQAASRRMGHALDYSRGLSNYARQAQTVDHGFATSQVEEIGRNISVAEQQLSVVRKEAQQSGDKQTVADIDQIAKDLTAASTAHADCEKHCQQANLDTTKLDRSAGEVTKSLESAAQRHQQMMKRLHPEATTEPKKD
;
A
#
# COMPACT_ATOMS: atom_id res chain seq x y z
N MET A 1 60.80 29.20 13.93
CA MET A 1 60.71 30.67 13.78
C MET A 1 60.99 31.03 12.32
N LYS A 2 60.02 31.69 11.67
CA LYS A 2 60.05 32.45 10.39
C LYS A 2 61.06 32.09 9.26
N SER A 3 60.52 31.72 8.08
CA SER A 3 60.93 32.27 6.77
C SER A 3 59.86 31.88 5.72
N GLN A 4 58.95 32.76 5.27
CA GLN A 4 59.06 33.71 4.13
C GLN A 4 59.30 33.00 2.78
N ILE A 5 58.23 32.75 2.00
CA ILE A 5 57.77 33.54 0.83
C ILE A 5 58.76 33.49 -0.34
N THR A 6 58.39 32.83 -1.45
CA THR A 6 58.77 33.31 -2.79
C THR A 6 57.69 32.97 -3.82
N GLN A 7 57.19 34.04 -4.40
CA GLN A 7 56.15 34.18 -5.41
C GLN A 7 56.79 34.09 -6.80
N ARG A 8 56.23 33.30 -7.73
CA ARG A 8 56.41 33.54 -9.18
C ARG A 8 55.10 33.31 -9.94
N VAL A 9 54.69 34.42 -10.53
CA VAL A 9 53.59 34.68 -11.45
C VAL A 9 53.65 33.76 -12.67
N PHE A 10 52.51 33.20 -13.07
CA PHE A 10 52.20 32.94 -14.48
C PHE A 10 50.71 33.22 -14.71
N CYS A 11 50.42 34.38 -15.28
CA CYS A 11 49.15 34.67 -15.96
C CYS A 11 49.14 33.90 -17.28
N VAL A 12 48.03 33.25 -17.65
CA VAL A 12 47.43 33.17 -19.01
C VAL A 12 46.12 32.37 -18.88
N GLY A 13 45.02 32.87 -19.47
CA GLY A 13 44.03 31.97 -20.10
C GLY A 13 42.62 31.87 -19.50
N MET A 14 41.84 32.94 -19.64
CA MET A 14 40.46 32.96 -20.19
C MET A 14 39.81 31.59 -20.52
N ALA A 15 38.73 31.23 -19.81
CA ALA A 15 37.60 30.46 -20.36
C ALA A 15 36.37 30.58 -19.44
N LEU A 16 35.45 31.48 -19.78
CA LEU A 16 34.07 31.50 -19.30
C LEU A 16 33.36 30.25 -19.84
N LEU A 17 33.12 29.27 -18.97
CA LEU A 17 32.22 28.15 -19.28
C LEU A 17 30.83 28.51 -18.75
N VAL A 18 30.00 29.03 -19.65
CA VAL A 18 28.56 29.15 -19.46
C VAL A 18 28.01 27.73 -19.36
N LEU A 19 27.72 27.25 -18.15
CA LEU A 19 26.87 26.07 -17.98
C LEU A 19 25.46 26.47 -18.42
N ALA A 20 25.15 26.18 -19.69
CA ALA A 20 23.80 26.08 -20.16
C ALA A 20 23.14 24.92 -19.39
N VAL A 21 22.41 25.25 -18.33
CA VAL A 21 21.43 24.36 -17.72
C VAL A 21 20.36 24.16 -18.77
N THR A 22 20.53 23.13 -19.60
CA THR A 22 19.44 22.65 -20.44
C THR A 22 18.38 22.14 -19.49
N MET A 23 17.33 22.95 -19.29
CA MET A 23 16.05 22.48 -18.78
C MET A 23 15.60 21.37 -19.72
N GLN A 24 15.90 20.13 -19.37
CA GLN A 24 15.24 18.98 -19.95
C GLN A 24 13.83 19.02 -19.37
N ASP A 25 12.92 19.69 -20.08
CA ASP A 25 11.50 19.46 -19.95
C ASP A 25 11.27 17.97 -20.24
N ALA A 26 11.30 17.17 -19.18
CA ALA A 26 10.71 15.85 -19.15
C ALA A 26 9.20 16.03 -19.29
N SER A 27 8.77 16.33 -20.52
CA SER A 27 7.39 16.19 -20.94
C SER A 27 7.04 14.71 -20.76
N ALA A 28 6.49 14.37 -19.60
CA ALA A 28 5.91 13.07 -19.34
C ALA A 28 4.78 12.89 -20.36
N GLN A 29 5.08 12.26 -21.50
CA GLN A 29 4.08 11.91 -22.51
C GLN A 29 3.00 11.11 -21.79
N LYS A 30 1.80 11.68 -21.68
CA LYS A 30 0.62 10.97 -21.17
C LYS A 30 0.39 9.78 -22.10
N ARG A 31 0.77 8.58 -21.66
CA ARG A 31 0.50 7.33 -22.39
C ARG A 31 -0.98 7.24 -22.74
N SER A 32 -1.27 6.82 -23.97
CA SER A 32 -2.65 6.60 -24.40
C SER A 32 -3.31 5.55 -23.52
N VAL A 33 -4.64 5.55 -23.49
CA VAL A 33 -5.41 4.59 -22.68
C VAL A 33 -5.15 3.15 -23.15
N ALA A 34 -5.08 2.93 -24.47
CA ALA A 34 -4.77 1.64 -25.05
C ALA A 34 -3.37 1.15 -24.64
N ASP A 35 -2.37 2.04 -24.66
CA ASP A 35 -0.99 1.76 -24.28
C ASP A 35 -0.87 1.41 -22.77
N ARG A 36 -1.65 2.08 -21.90
CA ARG A 36 -1.72 1.74 -20.47
C ARG A 36 -2.37 0.39 -20.19
N ARG A 37 -3.31 -0.05 -21.03
CA ARG A 37 -3.94 -1.38 -20.92
C ARG A 37 -3.02 -2.50 -21.42
N GLN A 38 -2.22 -2.22 -22.44
CA GLN A 38 -1.29 -3.18 -23.03
C GLN A 38 0.04 -3.28 -22.27
N HIS A 39 0.47 -2.19 -21.63
CA HIS A 39 1.68 -2.11 -20.82
C HIS A 39 1.39 -1.53 -19.43
N PRO A 40 0.58 -2.24 -18.62
CA PRO A 40 0.36 -1.83 -17.24
C PRO A 40 1.71 -1.88 -16.50
N GLY A 41 2.13 -0.75 -15.92
CA GLY A 41 3.36 -0.66 -15.13
C GLY A 41 3.39 -1.71 -14.00
N LYS A 42 4.58 -1.96 -13.41
CA LYS A 42 4.76 -2.98 -12.36
C LYS A 42 3.81 -2.78 -11.16
N GLY A 43 3.47 -1.52 -10.90
CA GLY A 43 2.54 -1.09 -9.86
C GLY A 43 1.10 -1.51 -10.15
N PHE A 44 0.67 -1.66 -11.40
CA PHE A 44 -0.72 -2.06 -11.71
C PHE A 44 -1.05 -3.43 -11.12
N TRP A 45 -0.22 -4.45 -11.39
CA TRP A 45 -0.46 -5.81 -10.90
C TRP A 45 -0.34 -5.89 -9.38
N SER A 46 0.61 -5.14 -8.81
CA SER A 46 0.77 -5.03 -7.36
C SER A 46 -0.46 -4.37 -6.73
N ASN A 47 -1.01 -3.33 -7.35
CA ASN A 47 -2.19 -2.62 -6.87
C ASN A 47 -3.45 -3.51 -6.90
N GLN A 48 -3.61 -4.31 -7.96
CA GLN A 48 -4.66 -5.32 -8.05
C GLN A 48 -4.47 -6.44 -7.01
N ALA A 49 -3.23 -6.89 -6.79
CA ALA A 49 -2.91 -7.88 -5.78
C ALA A 49 -3.23 -7.36 -4.37
N ALA A 50 -2.88 -6.12 -4.05
CA ALA A 50 -3.24 -5.48 -2.77
C ALA A 50 -4.75 -5.50 -2.53
N SER A 51 -5.55 -5.14 -3.55
CA SER A 51 -7.01 -5.19 -3.48
C SER A 51 -7.55 -6.57 -3.11
N ARG A 52 -7.08 -7.62 -3.81
CA ARG A 52 -7.49 -9.01 -3.53
C ARG A 52 -7.12 -9.44 -2.12
N ARG A 53 -5.92 -9.07 -1.66
CA ARG A 53 -5.44 -9.45 -0.33
C ARG A 53 -6.24 -8.78 0.79
N MET A 54 -6.57 -7.50 0.64
CA MET A 54 -7.49 -6.82 1.56
C MET A 54 -8.87 -7.49 1.56
N GLY A 55 -9.39 -7.87 0.38
CA GLY A 55 -10.64 -8.62 0.25
C GLY A 55 -10.61 -9.96 0.99
N HIS A 56 -9.56 -10.76 0.80
CA HIS A 56 -9.43 -12.04 1.51
C HIS A 56 -9.30 -11.87 3.02
N ALA A 57 -8.51 -10.89 3.49
CA ALA A 57 -8.40 -10.60 4.91
C ALA A 57 -9.77 -10.22 5.51
N LEU A 58 -10.58 -9.45 4.78
CA LEU A 58 -11.96 -9.09 5.16
C LEU A 58 -12.87 -10.31 5.25
N ASP A 59 -12.81 -11.19 4.26
CA ASP A 59 -13.66 -12.37 4.22
C ASP A 59 -13.35 -13.30 5.40
N TYR A 60 -12.06 -13.52 5.69
CA TYR A 60 -11.63 -14.30 6.85
C TYR A 60 -12.00 -13.63 8.18
N SER A 61 -11.81 -12.32 8.33
CA SER A 61 -12.14 -11.62 9.57
C SER A 61 -13.65 -11.62 9.85
N ARG A 62 -14.47 -11.41 8.82
CA ARG A 62 -15.93 -11.53 8.91
C ARG A 62 -16.36 -12.96 9.21
N GLY A 63 -15.76 -13.93 8.53
CA GLY A 63 -16.01 -15.35 8.77
C GLY A 63 -15.74 -15.75 10.21
N LEU A 64 -14.60 -15.32 10.75
CA LEU A 64 -14.20 -15.57 12.13
C LEU A 64 -15.13 -14.90 13.16
N SER A 65 -15.49 -13.63 12.96
CA SER A 65 -16.46 -12.93 13.81
C SER A 65 -17.84 -13.61 13.77
N ASN A 66 -18.34 -13.94 12.58
CA ASN A 66 -19.61 -14.66 12.43
C ASN A 66 -19.58 -16.02 13.13
N TYR A 67 -18.49 -16.77 12.96
CA TYR A 67 -18.30 -18.05 13.61
C TYR A 67 -18.28 -17.91 15.13
N ALA A 68 -17.49 -16.98 15.68
CA ALA A 68 -17.39 -16.73 17.11
C ALA A 68 -18.74 -16.37 17.75
N ARG A 69 -19.61 -15.65 17.03
CA ARG A 69 -20.96 -15.30 17.51
C ARG A 69 -21.94 -16.48 17.54
N GLN A 70 -21.78 -17.43 16.62
CA GLN A 70 -22.75 -18.52 16.42
C GLN A 70 -22.33 -19.81 17.13
N ALA A 71 -21.03 -20.01 17.32
CA ALA A 71 -20.49 -21.23 17.88
C ALA A 71 -20.77 -21.33 19.38
N GLN A 72 -21.36 -22.44 19.82
CA GLN A 72 -21.49 -22.77 21.25
C GLN A 72 -20.13 -23.11 21.89
N THR A 73 -19.25 -23.74 21.10
CA THR A 73 -17.85 -24.02 21.43
C THR A 73 -17.00 -23.74 20.20
N VAL A 74 -15.81 -23.18 20.41
CA VAL A 74 -14.90 -22.83 19.32
C VAL A 74 -13.93 -23.97 19.06
N ASP A 75 -13.85 -24.37 17.80
CA ASP A 75 -12.79 -25.19 17.26
C ASP A 75 -11.53 -24.33 17.13
N HIS A 76 -10.53 -24.64 17.95
CA HIS A 76 -9.24 -23.96 17.97
C HIS A 76 -8.48 -24.07 16.65
N GLY A 77 -8.54 -25.22 15.98
CA GLY A 77 -7.85 -25.42 14.70
C GLY A 77 -8.43 -24.54 13.62
N PHE A 78 -9.77 -24.48 13.56
CA PHE A 78 -10.46 -23.56 12.66
C PHE A 78 -10.09 -22.10 12.97
N ALA A 79 -10.29 -21.65 14.22
CA ALA A 79 -10.04 -20.25 14.59
C ALA A 79 -8.58 -19.84 14.32
N THR A 80 -7.61 -20.70 14.62
CA THR A 80 -6.18 -20.45 14.35
C THR A 80 -5.92 -20.31 12.85
N SER A 81 -6.47 -21.22 12.03
CA SER A 81 -6.30 -21.14 10.57
C SER A 81 -6.82 -19.82 9.98
N GLN A 82 -7.96 -19.32 10.49
CA GLN A 82 -8.53 -18.05 10.03
C GLN A 82 -7.67 -16.87 10.44
N VAL A 83 -7.23 -16.83 11.70
CA VAL A 83 -6.33 -15.79 12.22
C VAL A 83 -5.04 -15.72 11.43
N GLU A 84 -4.43 -16.87 11.13
CA GLU A 84 -3.20 -16.89 10.34
C GLU A 84 -3.41 -16.35 8.91
N GLU A 85 -4.51 -16.73 8.26
CA GLU A 85 -4.85 -16.23 6.92
C GLU A 85 -5.09 -14.72 6.92
N ILE A 86 -5.75 -14.18 7.95
CA ILE A 86 -5.92 -12.73 8.13
C ILE A 86 -4.55 -12.04 8.14
N GLY A 87 -3.64 -12.48 9.02
CA GLY A 87 -2.32 -11.89 9.16
C GLY A 87 -1.48 -12.01 7.88
N ARG A 88 -1.48 -13.19 7.24
CA ARG A 88 -0.81 -13.42 5.95
C ARG A 88 -1.30 -12.43 4.89
N ASN A 89 -2.61 -12.27 4.73
CA ASN A 89 -3.15 -11.41 3.69
C ASN A 89 -2.93 -9.91 3.99
N ILE A 90 -2.98 -9.47 5.25
CA ILE A 90 -2.61 -8.10 5.63
C ILE A 90 -1.15 -7.82 5.24
N SER A 91 -0.22 -8.69 5.66
CA SER A 91 1.21 -8.50 5.37
C SER A 91 1.50 -8.46 3.87
N VAL A 92 0.87 -9.34 3.09
CA VAL A 92 1.04 -9.32 1.63
C VAL A 92 0.45 -8.04 1.03
N ALA A 93 -0.70 -7.55 1.51
CA ALA A 93 -1.28 -6.29 1.02
C ALA A 93 -0.32 -5.10 1.26
N GLU A 94 0.31 -5.01 2.43
CA GLU A 94 1.31 -4.00 2.76
C GLU A 94 2.52 -4.06 1.82
N GLN A 95 3.04 -5.26 1.57
CA GLN A 95 4.16 -5.48 0.63
C GLN A 95 3.81 -5.01 -0.78
N GLN A 96 2.61 -5.35 -1.27
CA GLN A 96 2.15 -4.93 -2.59
C GLN A 96 1.99 -3.41 -2.68
N LEU A 97 1.42 -2.75 -1.66
CA LEU A 97 1.31 -1.30 -1.62
C LEU A 97 2.66 -0.59 -1.53
N SER A 98 3.66 -1.19 -0.89
CA SER A 98 5.04 -0.67 -0.90
C SER A 98 5.62 -0.60 -2.32
N VAL A 99 5.31 -1.58 -3.18
CA VAL A 99 5.71 -1.55 -4.59
C VAL A 99 5.03 -0.41 -5.33
N VAL A 100 3.70 -0.25 -5.17
CA VAL A 100 2.93 0.83 -5.80
C VAL A 100 3.43 2.20 -5.34
N ARG A 101 3.74 2.34 -4.05
CA ARG A 101 4.27 3.57 -3.46
C ARG A 101 5.60 3.96 -4.07
N LYS A 102 6.53 3.01 -4.22
CA LYS A 102 7.83 3.26 -4.85
C LYS A 102 7.68 3.75 -6.29
N GLU A 103 6.77 3.15 -7.05
CA GLU A 103 6.48 3.60 -8.43
C GLU A 103 5.87 5.00 -8.47
N ALA A 104 4.92 5.30 -7.58
CA ALA A 104 4.34 6.64 -7.44
C ALA A 104 5.38 7.70 -7.04
N GLN A 105 6.33 7.36 -6.18
CA GLN A 105 7.44 8.25 -5.82
C GLN A 105 8.35 8.51 -7.02
N GLN A 106 8.69 7.47 -7.79
CA GLN A 106 9.54 7.59 -8.98
C GLN A 106 8.88 8.42 -10.09
N SER A 107 7.55 8.38 -10.21
CA SER A 107 6.79 9.17 -11.18
C SER A 107 6.39 10.56 -10.67
N GLY A 108 6.70 10.91 -9.43
CA GLY A 108 6.32 12.18 -8.82
C GLY A 108 4.84 12.31 -8.47
N ASP A 109 4.07 11.22 -8.44
CA ASP A 109 2.65 11.21 -8.09
C ASP A 109 2.45 11.31 -6.56
N LYS A 110 2.56 12.54 -6.04
CA LYS A 110 2.41 12.86 -4.61
C LYS A 110 1.04 12.48 -4.06
N GLN A 111 -0.02 12.53 -4.87
CA GLN A 111 -1.37 12.19 -4.40
C GLN A 111 -1.48 10.69 -4.14
N THR A 112 -0.98 9.85 -5.06
CA THR A 112 -0.99 8.40 -4.86
C THR A 112 -0.12 7.98 -3.67
N VAL A 113 1.01 8.66 -3.45
CA VAL A 113 1.81 8.45 -2.22
C VAL A 113 0.99 8.76 -0.96
N ALA A 114 0.30 9.91 -0.93
CA ALA A 114 -0.53 10.30 0.21
C ALA A 114 -1.71 9.34 0.45
N ASP A 115 -2.37 8.88 -0.61
CA ASP A 115 -3.46 7.89 -0.51
C ASP A 115 -2.94 6.57 0.08
N ILE A 116 -1.78 6.08 -0.40
CA ILE A 116 -1.15 4.86 0.12
C ILE A 116 -0.73 5.02 1.58
N ASP A 117 -0.22 6.18 1.98
CA ASP A 117 0.15 6.44 3.38
C ASP A 117 -1.07 6.39 4.32
N GLN A 118 -2.27 6.76 3.85
CA GLN A 118 -3.50 6.59 4.63
C GLN A 118 -3.97 5.14 4.65
N ILE A 119 -3.89 4.42 3.54
CA ILE A 119 -4.22 2.97 3.49
C ILE A 119 -3.28 2.19 4.42
N ALA A 120 -1.99 2.54 4.46
CA ALA A 120 -1.01 1.91 5.33
C ALA A 120 -1.31 2.12 6.83
N LYS A 121 -1.86 3.27 7.22
CA LYS A 121 -2.32 3.50 8.60
C LYS A 121 -3.48 2.58 8.97
N ASP A 122 -4.44 2.43 8.06
CA ASP A 122 -5.58 1.54 8.28
C ASP A 122 -5.13 0.06 8.35
N LEU A 123 -4.18 -0.35 7.50
CA LEU A 123 -3.56 -1.68 7.57
C LEU A 123 -2.76 -1.90 8.85
N THR A 124 -2.03 -0.89 9.35
CA THR A 124 -1.31 -0.97 10.63
C THR A 124 -2.29 -1.15 11.80
N ALA A 125 -3.43 -0.45 11.75
CA ALA A 125 -4.50 -0.63 12.74
C ALA A 125 -5.08 -2.05 12.66
N ALA A 126 -5.30 -2.58 11.45
CA ALA A 126 -5.74 -3.96 11.26
C ALA A 126 -4.71 -4.97 11.79
N SER A 127 -3.40 -4.77 11.54
CA SER A 127 -2.32 -5.60 12.08
C SER A 127 -2.28 -5.58 13.62
N THR A 128 -2.53 -4.41 14.23
CA THR A 128 -2.61 -4.29 15.69
C THR A 128 -3.80 -5.07 16.25
N ALA A 129 -4.98 -4.90 15.65
CA ALA A 129 -6.17 -5.64 16.04
C ALA A 129 -6.03 -7.16 15.78
N HIS A 130 -5.30 -7.54 14.74
CA HIS A 130 -4.99 -8.93 14.41
C HIS A 130 -4.11 -9.58 15.49
N ALA A 131 -3.10 -8.87 16.01
CA ALA A 131 -2.29 -9.38 17.11
C ALA A 131 -3.12 -9.64 18.38
N ASP A 132 -4.10 -8.77 18.68
CA ASP A 132 -5.04 -9.01 19.76
C ASP A 132 -5.95 -10.22 19.49
N CYS A 133 -6.39 -10.40 18.24
CA CYS A 133 -7.18 -11.54 17.81
C CYS A 133 -6.41 -12.86 17.96
N GLU A 134 -5.15 -12.89 17.51
CA GLU A 134 -4.25 -14.01 17.65
C GLU A 134 -4.03 -14.40 19.12
N LYS A 135 -3.77 -13.39 19.97
CA LYS A 135 -3.63 -13.60 21.41
C LYS A 135 -4.86 -14.26 22.03
N HIS A 136 -6.08 -13.88 21.63
CA HIS A 136 -7.31 -14.52 22.12
C HIS A 136 -7.47 -15.95 21.59
N CYS A 137 -7.06 -16.20 20.34
CA CYS A 137 -7.15 -17.52 19.72
C CYS A 137 -6.21 -18.55 20.38
N GLN A 138 -5.06 -18.10 20.89
CA GLN A 138 -4.07 -18.92 21.57
C GLN A 138 -4.38 -19.24 23.04
N GLN A 139 -5.48 -18.70 23.60
CA GLN A 139 -5.85 -18.97 25.00
C GLN A 139 -6.39 -20.38 25.17
N ALA A 140 -5.99 -21.10 26.23
CA ALA A 140 -6.47 -22.46 26.50
C ALA A 140 -8.00 -22.57 26.63
N ASN A 141 -8.64 -21.50 27.12
CA ASN A 141 -10.09 -21.34 27.11
C ASN A 141 -10.44 -20.15 26.22
N LEU A 142 -10.81 -20.43 24.98
CA LEU A 142 -11.13 -19.38 24.03
C LEU A 142 -12.45 -18.69 24.38
N ASP A 143 -12.37 -17.38 24.58
CA ASP A 143 -13.52 -16.52 24.84
C ASP A 143 -14.12 -16.04 23.51
N THR A 144 -15.28 -16.59 23.14
CA THR A 144 -16.00 -16.25 21.90
C THR A 144 -16.32 -14.77 21.78
N THR A 145 -16.60 -14.09 22.90
CA THR A 145 -16.91 -12.66 22.91
C THR A 145 -15.67 -11.82 22.60
N LYS A 146 -14.52 -12.21 23.15
CA LYS A 146 -13.24 -11.55 22.84
C LYS A 146 -12.78 -11.84 21.41
N LEU A 147 -12.96 -13.06 20.93
CA LEU A 147 -12.64 -13.44 19.56
C LEU A 147 -13.49 -12.65 18.57
N ASP A 148 -14.82 -12.59 18.77
CA ASP A 148 -15.73 -11.81 17.94
C ASP A 148 -15.34 -10.32 17.91
N ARG A 149 -15.14 -9.72 19.09
CA ARG A 149 -14.76 -8.31 19.20
C ARG A 149 -13.45 -8.01 18.46
N SER A 150 -12.41 -8.81 18.69
CA SER A 150 -11.11 -8.59 18.06
C SER A 150 -11.15 -8.81 16.54
N ALA A 151 -11.85 -9.85 16.06
CA ALA A 151 -12.07 -10.06 14.63
C ALA A 151 -12.93 -8.94 13.99
N GLY A 152 -13.88 -8.37 14.75
CA GLY A 152 -14.68 -7.22 14.35
C GLY A 152 -13.85 -5.94 14.18
N GLU A 153 -12.92 -5.66 15.10
CA GLU A 153 -11.98 -4.53 14.97
C GLU A 153 -11.06 -4.68 13.75
N VAL A 154 -10.53 -5.89 13.51
CA VAL A 154 -9.77 -6.19 12.28
C VAL A 154 -10.62 -5.88 11.04
N THR A 155 -11.87 -6.37 11.02
CA THR A 155 -12.80 -6.14 9.91
C THR A 155 -13.00 -4.66 9.64
N LYS A 156 -13.27 -3.86 10.68
CA LYS A 156 -13.50 -2.42 10.57
C LYS A 156 -12.29 -1.68 9.98
N SER A 157 -11.08 -1.99 10.45
CA SER A 157 -9.85 -1.38 9.91
C SER A 157 -9.61 -1.77 8.46
N LEU A 158 -9.82 -3.05 8.11
CA LEU A 158 -9.71 -3.52 6.74
C LEU A 158 -10.77 -2.91 5.81
N GLU A 159 -12.00 -2.67 6.30
CA GLU A 159 -13.05 -2.00 5.52
C GLU A 159 -12.66 -0.57 5.17
N SER A 160 -12.08 0.17 6.13
CA SER A 160 -11.53 1.50 5.87
C SER A 160 -10.40 1.45 4.83
N ALA A 161 -9.44 0.53 5.00
CA ALA A 161 -8.33 0.35 4.06
C ALA A 161 -8.84 0.04 2.64
N ALA A 162 -9.78 -0.91 2.52
CA ALA A 162 -10.36 -1.32 1.24
C ALA A 162 -11.18 -0.20 0.57
N GLN A 163 -11.94 0.58 1.35
CA GLN A 163 -12.68 1.72 0.82
C GLN A 163 -11.75 2.81 0.28
N ARG A 164 -10.70 3.16 1.02
CA ARG A 164 -9.67 4.11 0.55
C ARG A 164 -8.94 3.59 -0.67
N HIS A 165 -8.59 2.31 -0.68
CA HIS A 165 -7.98 1.65 -1.84
C HIS A 165 -8.89 1.73 -3.06
N GLN A 166 -10.17 1.44 -2.91
CA GLN A 166 -11.16 1.55 -3.99
C GLN A 166 -11.28 2.98 -4.51
N GLN A 167 -11.28 3.99 -3.63
CA GLN A 167 -11.30 5.40 -4.02
C GLN A 167 -10.05 5.79 -4.82
N MET A 168 -8.87 5.37 -4.35
CA MET A 168 -7.60 5.55 -5.07
C MET A 168 -7.66 4.88 -6.44
N MET A 169 -8.15 3.63 -6.52
CA MET A 169 -8.28 2.90 -7.78
C MET A 169 -9.21 3.58 -8.77
N LYS A 170 -10.37 4.08 -8.32
CA LYS A 170 -11.29 4.86 -9.17
C LYS A 170 -10.62 6.11 -9.73
N ARG A 171 -9.85 6.82 -8.91
CA ARG A 171 -9.08 8.01 -9.33
C ARG A 171 -8.01 7.66 -10.37
N LEU A 172 -7.31 6.54 -10.19
CA LEU A 172 -6.28 6.07 -11.11
C LEU A 172 -6.85 5.50 -12.42
N HIS A 173 -8.10 5.00 -12.39
CA HIS A 173 -8.77 4.34 -13.51
C HIS A 173 -10.23 4.83 -13.70
N PRO A 174 -10.45 6.11 -14.04
CA PRO A 174 -11.78 6.70 -14.14
C PRO A 174 -12.68 6.11 -15.26
N GLU A 175 -12.12 5.36 -16.20
CA GLU A 175 -12.85 4.79 -17.35
C GLU A 175 -13.54 3.44 -17.06
N ALA A 176 -13.37 2.86 -15.86
CA ALA A 176 -14.17 1.70 -15.46
C ALA A 176 -15.66 2.04 -15.21
N THR A 177 -16.02 3.33 -15.28
CA THR A 177 -17.36 3.86 -14.99
C THR A 177 -18.10 4.47 -16.20
N THR A 178 -17.49 4.51 -17.38
CA THR A 178 -18.18 4.99 -18.59
C THR A 178 -18.65 3.81 -19.41
N GLU A 179 -19.95 3.48 -19.29
CA GLU A 179 -20.64 2.63 -20.26
C GLU A 179 -20.44 3.20 -21.68
N PRO A 180 -20.29 2.34 -22.70
CA PRO A 180 -20.23 2.80 -24.07
C PRO A 180 -21.56 3.50 -24.41
N LYS A 181 -21.49 4.78 -24.82
CA LYS A 181 -22.60 5.40 -25.53
C LYS A 181 -22.90 4.53 -26.74
N LYS A 182 -24.09 3.92 -26.75
CA LYS A 182 -24.68 3.37 -27.97
C LYS A 182 -24.95 4.56 -28.89
N ASP A 183 -24.25 4.59 -30.02
CA ASP A 183 -24.69 5.33 -31.21
C ASP A 183 -25.91 4.63 -31.82
#